data_AF-A0A9D8ZCW4-F1
#
_entry.id   AF-A0A9D8ZCW4-F1
#
_cell.length_a   1.000
_cell.length_b   1.000
_cell.length_c   1.000
_cell.angle_alpha   90.00
_cell.angle_beta   90.00
_cell.angle_gamma   90.00
#
_symmetry.space_group_name_H-M   'P 1'
#
loop_
_entity.id
_entity.type
_entity.pdbx_description
1 polymer ?
#
loop_
_entity_poly.entity_id
_entity_poly.type
_entity_poly.pdbx_seq_one_letter_code
_entity_poly.pdbx_strand_id
1 'polypeptide(L)'
;MMTDSALLEEFNAEAEAEKNETRGAVGDSGHFKAETKLGVIPKDQRATYRKVAALCKRAIKISDEGDHVGAAKHALKALDAGPDTALANHTVGLLLFRLGRLSRALEFYERAWKLDPADDEIYLNMGIVAWKLDMLEAAEKFYRLCVQVNPDSMSGMINLASVLRDQAKFEDAIELLRERIYLHPENAELWNSLGTVLSDSGDPVGAVPFYTEALRLKPNFARAHNNLANVYELIGEPENAVTHFEEALKNPQDKIDRATMLHGHSLALLASGRLAEGWKAQRIRLDPDNTQATLFVMNCPMWEGDDLDEIRGKSLVWIGEQGLGDEVLFLNQANDLIDAVGPDGELRIAVEYRLVDLVARSFPKAKVYSHRSANVEGRDVRVLPKIDKASDCWTPMATPLRSLRNSVDSFPKDAGFLTP
;
A
#
# COMPACT_ATOMS: atom_id res chain seq x y z
N MET A 1 -34.26 -12.36 -9.17
CA MET A 1 -33.12 -13.29 -8.99
C MET A 1 -32.14 -13.00 -10.11
N MET A 2 -30.88 -12.71 -9.78
CA MET A 2 -29.82 -12.73 -10.78
C MET A 2 -29.60 -14.18 -11.24
N THR A 3 -29.33 -14.38 -12.52
CA THR A 3 -29.01 -15.70 -13.06
C THR A 3 -27.57 -16.08 -12.69
N ASP A 4 -27.26 -17.38 -12.63
CA ASP A 4 -25.89 -17.89 -12.38
C ASP A 4 -24.86 -17.25 -13.32
N SER A 5 -25.28 -16.88 -14.55
CA SER A 5 -24.46 -16.17 -15.53
C SER A 5 -24.08 -14.75 -15.10
N ALA A 6 -25.02 -13.97 -14.58
CA ALA A 6 -24.77 -12.58 -14.17
C ALA A 6 -23.84 -12.51 -12.95
N LEU A 7 -24.00 -13.45 -12.02
CA LEU A 7 -23.15 -13.55 -10.84
C LEU A 7 -21.75 -14.05 -11.18
N LEU A 8 -21.62 -14.97 -12.16
CA LEU A 8 -20.32 -15.39 -12.67
C LEU A 8 -19.60 -14.26 -13.42
N GLU A 9 -20.34 -13.42 -14.14
CA GLU A 9 -19.79 -12.20 -14.76
C GLU A 9 -19.25 -11.22 -13.71
N GLU A 10 -19.91 -11.05 -12.56
CA GLU A 10 -19.41 -10.22 -11.46
C GLU A 10 -18.07 -10.71 -10.91
N PHE A 11 -17.90 -12.03 -10.77
CA PHE A 11 -16.64 -12.64 -10.35
C PHE A 11 -15.50 -12.49 -11.37
N ASN A 12 -15.84 -12.23 -12.64
CA ASN A 12 -14.87 -12.06 -13.74
C ASN A 12 -14.71 -10.59 -14.17
N ALA A 13 -15.51 -9.66 -13.65
CA ALA A 13 -15.35 -8.23 -13.93
C ALA A 13 -13.96 -7.76 -13.45
N GLU A 14 -13.52 -6.54 -13.82
CA GLU A 14 -12.18 -5.97 -13.51
C GLU A 14 -11.82 -5.82 -12.02
N ALA A 15 -11.69 -4.67 -11.37
CA ALA A 15 -11.66 -4.58 -9.90
C ALA A 15 -12.19 -3.21 -9.52
N GLU A 16 -12.59 -3.04 -8.25
CA GLU A 16 -12.82 -1.76 -7.58
C GLU A 16 -12.08 -0.56 -8.21
N ALA A 17 -10.78 -0.66 -8.52
CA ALA A 17 -9.68 -0.87 -7.58
C ALA A 17 -9.31 0.46 -6.87
N GLU A 18 -8.36 0.39 -5.92
CA GLU A 18 -7.48 1.48 -5.46
C GLU A 18 -8.01 2.64 -4.58
N LYS A 19 -9.15 2.52 -3.90
CA LYS A 19 -9.38 3.38 -2.72
C LYS A 19 -8.83 2.71 -1.46
N ASN A 20 -7.68 3.23 -1.01
CA ASN A 20 -7.09 2.98 0.30
C ASN A 20 -6.61 1.54 0.56
N GLU A 21 -5.81 0.96 -0.34
CA GLU A 21 -5.06 -0.29 -0.06
C GLU A 21 -4.14 -0.16 1.17
N THR A 22 -3.76 1.07 1.53
CA THR A 22 -3.00 1.40 2.74
C THR A 22 -3.76 1.19 4.05
N ARG A 23 -5.11 1.08 4.02
CA ARG A 23 -5.92 0.77 5.20
C ARG A 23 -5.89 -0.73 5.46
N GLY A 24 -4.90 -1.17 6.24
CA GLY A 24 -4.75 -2.53 6.73
C GLY A 24 -5.61 -2.81 7.97
N ALA A 25 -6.80 -3.36 7.79
CA ALA A 25 -7.65 -3.77 8.89
C ALA A 25 -7.09 -5.00 9.62
N VAL A 26 -7.19 -5.04 10.95
CA VAL A 26 -6.91 -6.26 11.71
C VAL A 26 -8.05 -7.25 11.46
N GLY A 27 -7.70 -8.49 11.10
CA GLY A 27 -8.68 -9.49 10.69
C GLY A 27 -9.08 -9.41 9.20
N ASP A 28 -8.40 -8.60 8.38
CA ASP A 28 -8.56 -8.55 6.91
C ASP A 28 -8.15 -9.87 6.20
N SER A 29 -7.79 -10.91 6.96
CA SER A 29 -7.44 -12.23 6.43
C SER A 29 -8.62 -12.94 5.77
N GLY A 30 -9.84 -12.43 5.92
CA GLY A 30 -11.02 -13.12 5.41
C GLY A 30 -11.21 -14.50 6.05
N HIS A 31 -10.69 -14.69 7.27
CA HIS A 31 -10.83 -15.94 8.00
C HIS A 31 -12.26 -16.09 8.49
N PHE A 32 -13.09 -16.62 7.61
CA PHE A 32 -14.39 -17.14 7.96
C PHE A 32 -14.24 -18.61 8.35
N LYS A 33 -14.46 -18.93 9.62
CA LYS A 33 -14.68 -20.33 9.98
C LYS A 33 -16.14 -20.64 9.65
N ALA A 34 -16.35 -21.47 8.64
CA ALA A 34 -17.65 -22.10 8.40
C ALA A 34 -17.96 -23.07 9.55
N GLU A 35 -18.19 -22.54 10.75
CA GLU A 35 -18.60 -23.31 11.90
C GLU A 35 -20.02 -23.77 11.68
N THR A 36 -20.21 -25.08 11.77
CA THR A 36 -21.52 -25.68 11.62
C THR A 36 -22.37 -25.32 12.84
N LYS A 37 -23.15 -24.24 12.76
CA LYS A 37 -24.22 -23.87 13.71
C LYS A 37 -25.42 -24.86 13.62
N LEU A 38 -25.18 -26.15 13.38
CA LEU A 38 -26.19 -27.20 13.15
C LEU A 38 -27.21 -27.34 14.30
N GLY A 39 -26.82 -26.98 15.52
CA GLY A 39 -27.66 -27.02 16.72
C GLY A 39 -28.86 -26.07 16.64
N VAL A 40 -28.69 -24.90 16.01
CA VAL A 40 -29.74 -23.88 15.86
C VAL A 40 -30.52 -23.99 14.54
N ILE A 41 -30.06 -24.85 13.61
CA ILE A 41 -30.76 -25.08 12.34
C ILE A 41 -31.91 -26.09 12.50
N PRO A 42 -33.13 -25.76 12.02
CA PRO A 42 -34.28 -26.68 11.99
C PRO A 42 -33.93 -28.02 11.34
N LYS A 43 -34.44 -29.13 11.91
CA LYS A 43 -34.03 -30.50 11.52
C LYS A 43 -34.19 -30.79 10.02
N ASP A 44 -35.26 -30.29 9.43
CA ASP A 44 -35.62 -30.37 8.02
C ASP A 44 -34.65 -29.61 7.10
N GLN A 45 -34.01 -28.55 7.60
CA GLN A 45 -33.04 -27.74 6.85
C GLN A 45 -31.59 -28.20 7.01
N ARG A 46 -31.29 -29.09 7.97
CA ARG A 46 -29.91 -29.53 8.29
C ARG A 46 -29.19 -30.20 7.13
N ALA A 47 -29.89 -30.95 6.28
CA ALA A 47 -29.26 -31.60 5.12
C ALA A 47 -28.76 -30.57 4.12
N THR A 48 -29.60 -29.59 3.78
CA THR A 48 -29.24 -28.45 2.93
C THR A 48 -28.09 -27.65 3.55
N TYR A 49 -28.18 -27.30 4.83
CA TYR A 49 -27.14 -26.55 5.53
C TYR A 49 -25.78 -27.26 5.48
N ARG A 50 -25.73 -28.59 5.69
CA ARG A 50 -24.47 -29.36 5.56
C ARG A 50 -23.88 -29.26 4.15
N LYS A 51 -24.71 -29.33 3.12
CA LYS A 51 -24.28 -29.18 1.73
C LYS A 51 -23.71 -27.78 1.49
N VAL A 52 -24.42 -26.73 1.92
CA VAL A 52 -23.98 -25.33 1.85
C VAL A 52 -22.65 -25.15 2.57
N ALA A 53 -22.54 -25.61 3.82
CA ALA A 53 -21.31 -25.49 4.61
C ALA A 53 -20.12 -26.20 3.97
N ALA A 54 -20.32 -27.40 3.41
CA ALA A 54 -19.26 -28.13 2.73
C ALA A 54 -18.81 -27.46 1.41
N LEU A 55 -19.69 -26.71 0.75
CA LEU A 55 -19.33 -25.92 -0.44
C LEU A 55 -18.62 -24.63 -0.05
N CYS A 56 -19.10 -23.92 0.97
CA CYS A 56 -18.47 -22.70 1.49
C CYS A 56 -17.04 -22.98 2.00
N LYS A 57 -16.86 -24.04 2.80
CA LYS A 57 -15.54 -24.46 3.29
C LYS A 57 -14.56 -24.76 2.15
N ARG A 58 -15.04 -25.35 1.05
CA ARG A 58 -14.21 -25.60 -0.14
C ARG A 58 -13.88 -24.30 -0.87
N ALA A 59 -14.85 -23.42 -1.04
CA ALA A 59 -14.64 -22.11 -1.67
C ALA A 59 -13.56 -21.31 -0.94
N ILE A 60 -13.65 -21.21 0.39
CA ILE A 60 -12.68 -20.49 1.22
C ILE A 60 -11.30 -21.11 1.09
N LYS A 61 -11.19 -22.44 1.21
CA LYS A 61 -9.89 -23.12 1.06
C LYS A 61 -9.23 -22.84 -0.29
N ILE A 62 -9.98 -22.94 -1.40
CA ILE A 62 -9.47 -22.68 -2.75
C ILE A 62 -9.05 -21.20 -2.88
N SER A 63 -9.81 -20.29 -2.28
CA SER A 63 -9.44 -18.88 -2.25
C SER A 63 -8.21 -18.59 -1.40
N ASP A 64 -7.98 -19.32 -0.30
CA ASP A 64 -6.77 -19.20 0.52
C ASP A 64 -5.54 -19.72 -0.23
N GLU A 65 -5.74 -20.63 -1.19
CA GLU A 65 -4.72 -21.11 -2.14
C GLU A 65 -4.48 -20.13 -3.31
N GLY A 66 -5.20 -19.00 -3.35
CA GLY A 66 -5.06 -17.93 -4.35
C GLY A 66 -5.96 -18.05 -5.58
N ASP A 67 -6.74 -19.13 -5.71
CA ASP A 67 -7.67 -19.31 -6.84
C ASP A 67 -9.06 -18.72 -6.52
N HIS A 68 -9.15 -17.40 -6.55
CA HIS A 68 -10.41 -16.70 -6.23
C HIS A 68 -11.55 -16.99 -7.23
N VAL A 69 -11.22 -17.20 -8.52
CA VAL A 69 -12.22 -17.51 -9.56
C VAL A 69 -12.72 -18.95 -9.43
N GLY A 70 -11.84 -19.91 -9.11
CA GLY A 70 -12.23 -21.28 -8.79
C GLY A 70 -13.07 -21.36 -7.50
N ALA A 71 -12.72 -20.56 -6.49
CA ALA A 71 -13.49 -20.44 -5.26
C ALA A 71 -14.92 -19.94 -5.54
N ALA A 72 -15.09 -18.97 -6.43
CA ALA A 72 -16.39 -18.41 -6.80
C ALA A 72 -17.37 -19.50 -7.28
N LYS A 73 -16.91 -20.45 -8.09
CA LYS A 73 -17.75 -21.58 -8.58
C LYS A 73 -18.33 -22.41 -7.43
N HIS A 74 -17.58 -22.57 -6.34
CA HIS A 74 -18.05 -23.31 -5.17
C HIS A 74 -18.99 -22.48 -4.30
N ALA A 75 -18.74 -21.17 -4.17
CA ALA A 75 -19.64 -20.27 -3.47
C ALA A 75 -20.99 -20.12 -4.18
N LEU A 76 -21.02 -20.04 -5.51
CA LEU A 76 -22.25 -20.03 -6.31
C LEU A 76 -23.08 -21.30 -6.09
N LYS A 77 -22.45 -22.49 -6.18
CA LYS A 77 -23.14 -23.74 -5.84
C LYS A 77 -23.69 -23.78 -4.42
N ALA A 78 -23.03 -23.09 -3.48
CA ALA A 78 -23.52 -22.98 -2.10
C ALA A 78 -24.76 -22.07 -2.04
N LEU A 79 -24.73 -20.95 -2.75
CA LEU A 79 -25.85 -20.03 -2.89
C LEU A 79 -27.05 -20.71 -3.56
N ASP A 80 -26.85 -21.48 -4.63
CA ASP A 80 -27.93 -22.24 -5.31
C ASP A 80 -28.56 -23.28 -4.40
N ALA A 81 -27.73 -23.93 -3.58
CA ALA A 81 -28.19 -24.95 -2.65
C ALA A 81 -28.99 -24.37 -1.49
N GLY A 82 -28.74 -23.12 -1.09
CA GLY A 82 -29.38 -22.47 0.04
C GLY A 82 -29.26 -20.95 -0.03
N PRO A 83 -30.05 -20.27 -0.89
CA PRO A 83 -29.92 -18.84 -1.15
C PRO A 83 -30.23 -17.99 0.08
N ASP A 84 -31.10 -18.49 0.96
CA ASP A 84 -31.50 -17.85 2.21
C ASP A 84 -30.66 -18.33 3.41
N THR A 85 -29.40 -18.70 3.17
CA THR A 85 -28.45 -19.02 4.24
C THR A 85 -27.46 -17.87 4.43
N ALA A 86 -27.32 -17.38 5.66
CA ALA A 86 -26.33 -16.35 6.01
C ALA A 86 -24.92 -16.77 5.57
N LEU A 87 -24.55 -18.02 5.87
CA LEU A 87 -23.28 -18.66 5.49
C LEU A 87 -22.96 -18.56 3.98
N ALA A 88 -23.93 -18.82 3.10
CA ALA A 88 -23.71 -18.77 1.66
C ALA A 88 -23.48 -17.33 1.18
N ASN A 89 -24.34 -16.40 1.63
CA ASN A 89 -24.24 -14.99 1.28
C ASN A 89 -22.93 -14.36 1.81
N HIS A 90 -22.56 -14.67 3.06
CA HIS A 90 -21.29 -14.22 3.66
C HIS A 90 -20.09 -14.72 2.87
N THR A 91 -20.09 -16.01 2.48
CA THR A 91 -18.99 -16.59 1.68
C THR A 91 -18.87 -15.91 0.32
N VAL A 92 -19.99 -15.64 -0.36
CA VAL A 92 -19.99 -14.90 -1.64
C VAL A 92 -19.44 -13.48 -1.45
N GLY A 93 -19.92 -12.76 -0.41
CA GLY A 93 -19.43 -11.43 -0.09
C GLY A 93 -17.92 -11.40 0.19
N LEU A 94 -17.40 -12.41 0.89
CA LEU A 94 -15.97 -12.55 1.17
C LEU A 94 -15.13 -12.75 -0.09
N LEU A 95 -15.58 -13.59 -1.02
CA LEU A 95 -14.83 -13.82 -2.26
C LEU A 95 -14.86 -12.59 -3.17
N LEU A 96 -16.00 -11.92 -3.26
CA LEU A 96 -16.14 -10.65 -3.96
C LEU A 96 -15.20 -9.60 -3.36
N PHE A 97 -15.13 -9.52 -2.03
CA PHE A 97 -14.18 -8.65 -1.33
C PHE A 97 -12.73 -8.94 -1.70
N ARG A 98 -12.30 -10.21 -1.67
CA ARG A 98 -10.95 -10.63 -2.07
C ARG A 98 -10.62 -10.34 -3.54
N LEU A 99 -11.64 -10.26 -4.40
CA LEU A 99 -11.52 -9.84 -5.79
C LEU A 99 -11.63 -8.32 -5.98
N GLY A 100 -11.71 -7.54 -4.91
CA GLY A 100 -11.85 -6.07 -4.98
C GLY A 100 -13.23 -5.59 -5.42
N ARG A 101 -14.27 -6.44 -5.40
CA ARG A 101 -15.67 -6.10 -5.71
C ARG A 101 -16.39 -5.52 -4.50
N LEU A 102 -15.90 -4.40 -4.00
CA LEU A 102 -16.31 -3.88 -2.69
C LEU A 102 -17.82 -3.60 -2.62
N SER A 103 -18.38 -2.96 -3.64
CA SER A 103 -19.81 -2.62 -3.66
C SER A 103 -20.70 -3.88 -3.63
N ARG A 104 -20.36 -4.89 -4.43
CA ARG A 104 -21.08 -6.18 -4.46
C ARG A 104 -20.87 -7.00 -3.19
N ALA A 105 -19.66 -6.97 -2.61
CA ALA A 105 -19.40 -7.61 -1.34
C ALA A 105 -20.34 -7.08 -0.25
N LEU A 106 -20.55 -5.76 -0.19
CA LEU A 106 -21.45 -5.12 0.76
C LEU A 106 -22.91 -5.59 0.60
N GLU A 107 -23.40 -5.72 -0.63
CA GLU A 107 -24.76 -6.24 -0.90
C GLU A 107 -24.95 -7.65 -0.34
N PHE A 108 -23.96 -8.53 -0.52
CA PHE A 108 -24.03 -9.91 -0.03
C PHE A 108 -23.85 -10.01 1.49
N TYR A 109 -23.03 -9.15 2.09
CA TYR A 109 -22.97 -9.05 3.54
C TYR A 109 -24.29 -8.51 4.14
N GLU A 110 -24.95 -7.54 3.49
CA GLU A 110 -26.26 -7.07 3.94
C GLU A 110 -27.32 -8.19 3.91
N ARG A 111 -27.29 -9.06 2.88
CA ARG A 111 -28.16 -10.25 2.82
C ARG A 111 -27.84 -11.22 3.95
N ALA A 112 -26.56 -11.49 4.20
CA ALA A 112 -26.13 -12.37 5.27
C ALA A 112 -26.58 -11.84 6.64
N TRP A 113 -26.41 -10.55 6.88
CA TRP A 113 -26.83 -9.86 8.10
C TRP A 113 -28.35 -9.96 8.35
N LYS A 114 -29.18 -9.79 7.31
CA LYS A 114 -30.64 -9.94 7.44
C LYS A 114 -31.06 -11.35 7.87
N LEU A 115 -30.23 -12.35 7.60
CA LEU A 115 -30.49 -13.76 7.93
C LEU A 115 -29.90 -14.17 9.28
N ASP A 116 -28.73 -13.64 9.65
CA ASP A 116 -28.09 -13.86 10.96
C ASP A 116 -27.53 -12.53 11.52
N PRO A 117 -28.38 -11.71 12.17
CA PRO A 117 -27.96 -10.42 12.71
C PRO A 117 -27.11 -10.54 13.99
N ALA A 118 -26.89 -11.77 14.48
CA ALA A 118 -26.10 -12.06 15.68
C ALA A 118 -24.66 -12.50 15.34
N ASP A 119 -24.28 -12.48 14.06
CA ASP A 119 -22.93 -12.83 13.62
C ASP A 119 -22.04 -11.59 13.55
N ASP A 120 -21.07 -11.47 14.46
CA ASP A 120 -20.17 -10.32 14.55
C ASP A 120 -19.20 -10.23 13.37
N GLU A 121 -18.84 -11.36 12.74
CA GLU A 121 -17.95 -11.38 11.58
C GLU A 121 -18.59 -10.69 10.36
N ILE A 122 -19.92 -10.72 10.24
CA ILE A 122 -20.63 -10.00 9.16
C ILE A 122 -20.45 -8.49 9.33
N TYR A 123 -20.66 -7.96 10.54
CA TYR A 123 -20.46 -6.54 10.82
C TYR A 123 -18.98 -6.13 10.68
N LEU A 124 -18.05 -6.99 11.12
CA LEU A 124 -16.62 -6.76 10.91
C LEU A 124 -16.31 -6.57 9.42
N ASN A 125 -16.78 -7.48 8.56
CA ASN A 125 -16.52 -7.42 7.13
C ASN A 125 -17.25 -6.27 6.43
N MET A 126 -18.48 -5.93 6.83
CA MET A 126 -19.17 -4.72 6.36
C MET A 126 -18.40 -3.46 6.72
N GLY A 127 -17.83 -3.40 7.93
CA GLY A 127 -16.97 -2.32 8.39
C GLY A 127 -15.70 -2.19 7.56
N ILE A 128 -15.02 -3.31 7.23
CA ILE A 128 -13.82 -3.32 6.39
C ILE A 128 -14.14 -2.78 4.99
N VAL A 129 -15.23 -3.28 4.37
CA VAL A 129 -15.65 -2.83 3.04
C VAL A 129 -16.01 -1.34 3.05
N ALA A 130 -16.80 -0.89 4.02
CA ALA A 130 -17.15 0.53 4.16
C ALA A 130 -15.90 1.40 4.34
N TRP A 131 -14.91 0.92 5.11
CA TRP A 131 -13.67 1.66 5.34
C TRP A 131 -12.80 1.76 4.08
N LYS A 132 -12.68 0.68 3.29
CA LYS A 132 -11.98 0.73 1.99
C LYS A 132 -12.72 1.62 0.97
N LEU A 133 -14.05 1.68 1.04
CA LEU A 133 -14.87 2.60 0.23
C LEU A 133 -14.86 4.06 0.73
N ASP A 134 -14.08 4.37 1.78
CA ASP A 134 -14.00 5.69 2.40
C ASP A 134 -15.32 6.20 3.03
N MET A 135 -16.20 5.26 3.38
CA MET A 135 -17.45 5.53 4.10
C MET A 135 -17.21 5.46 5.62
N LEU A 136 -16.43 6.39 6.16
CA LEU A 136 -15.94 6.34 7.54
C LEU A 136 -17.06 6.25 8.58
N GLU A 137 -18.17 6.98 8.41
CA GLU A 137 -19.29 6.96 9.36
C GLU A 137 -20.05 5.64 9.32
N ALA A 138 -20.12 4.99 8.15
CA ALA A 138 -20.72 3.68 8.01
C ALA A 138 -19.82 2.61 8.65
N ALA A 139 -18.51 2.68 8.40
CA ALA A 139 -17.52 1.79 9.00
C ALA A 139 -17.56 1.85 10.54
N GLU A 140 -17.62 3.05 11.12
CA GLU A 140 -17.76 3.23 12.57
C GLU A 140 -19.02 2.53 13.10
N LYS A 141 -20.17 2.73 12.44
CA LYS A 141 -21.44 2.09 12.85
C LYS A 141 -21.33 0.56 12.82
N PHE A 142 -20.76 0.01 11.76
CA PHE A 142 -20.59 -1.45 11.66
C PHE A 142 -19.65 -2.00 12.73
N TYR A 143 -18.51 -1.35 13.00
CA TYR A 143 -17.62 -1.83 14.05
C TYR A 143 -18.20 -1.65 15.46
N ARG A 144 -18.98 -0.59 15.73
CA ARG A 144 -19.73 -0.47 16.98
C ARG A 144 -20.74 -1.61 17.15
N LEU A 145 -21.45 -1.99 16.08
CA LEU A 145 -22.35 -3.14 16.11
C LEU A 145 -21.60 -4.46 16.31
N CYS A 146 -20.45 -4.64 15.65
CA CYS A 146 -19.58 -5.80 15.85
C CYS A 146 -19.21 -5.98 17.33
N VAL A 147 -18.72 -4.91 17.97
CA VAL A 147 -18.34 -4.92 19.40
C VAL A 147 -19.56 -5.03 20.32
N GLN A 148 -20.74 -4.54 19.90
CA GLN A 148 -21.98 -4.71 20.68
C GLN A 148 -22.46 -6.16 20.68
N VAL A 149 -22.36 -6.85 19.53
CA VAL A 149 -22.74 -8.26 19.39
C VAL A 149 -21.73 -9.18 20.06
N ASN A 150 -20.44 -8.89 19.90
CA ASN A 150 -19.34 -9.60 20.53
C ASN A 150 -18.37 -8.63 21.21
N PRO A 151 -18.56 -8.34 22.52
CA PRO A 151 -17.68 -7.46 23.28
C PRO A 151 -16.22 -7.90 23.34
N ASP A 152 -15.91 -9.16 23.03
CA ASP A 152 -14.55 -9.72 23.05
C ASP A 152 -13.90 -9.73 21.66
N SER A 153 -14.55 -9.16 20.64
CA SER A 153 -14.01 -9.06 19.28
C SER A 153 -12.85 -8.07 19.20
N MET A 154 -11.63 -8.56 19.40
CA MET A 154 -10.40 -7.76 19.33
C MET A 154 -10.22 -7.06 17.98
N SER A 155 -10.50 -7.76 16.88
CA SER A 155 -10.43 -7.19 15.53
C SER A 155 -11.43 -6.05 15.34
N GLY A 156 -12.68 -6.25 15.77
CA GLY A 156 -13.72 -5.22 15.66
C GLY A 156 -13.36 -3.96 16.46
N MET A 157 -12.80 -4.14 17.64
CA MET A 157 -12.36 -3.05 18.52
C MET A 157 -11.13 -2.30 17.98
N ILE A 158 -10.10 -2.99 17.50
CA ILE A 158 -8.92 -2.36 16.89
C ILE A 158 -9.31 -1.59 15.61
N ASN A 159 -10.17 -2.18 14.79
CA ASN A 159 -10.64 -1.52 13.58
C ASN A 159 -11.55 -0.33 13.89
N LEU A 160 -12.38 -0.39 14.95
CA LEU A 160 -13.13 0.77 15.44
C LEU A 160 -12.19 1.92 15.83
N ALA A 161 -11.14 1.64 16.61
CA ALA A 161 -10.15 2.65 16.99
C ALA A 161 -9.45 3.25 15.76
N SER A 162 -9.12 2.43 14.77
CA SER A 162 -8.50 2.87 13.52
C SER A 162 -9.42 3.78 12.69
N VAL A 163 -10.72 3.48 12.62
CA VAL A 163 -11.70 4.34 11.95
C VAL A 163 -11.91 5.65 12.70
N LEU A 164 -11.98 5.62 14.04
CA LEU A 164 -12.09 6.84 14.86
C LEU A 164 -10.89 7.75 14.64
N ARG A 165 -9.68 7.18 14.57
CA ARG A 165 -8.45 7.90 14.21
C ARG A 165 -8.52 8.51 12.80
N ASP A 166 -8.97 7.76 11.79
CA ASP A 166 -9.14 8.27 10.43
C ASP A 166 -10.19 9.39 10.34
N GLN A 167 -11.15 9.44 11.28
CA GLN A 167 -12.09 10.55 11.46
C GLN A 167 -11.55 11.69 12.35
N ALA A 168 -10.28 11.63 12.77
CA ALA A 168 -9.65 12.54 13.73
C ALA A 168 -10.35 12.61 15.11
N LYS A 169 -11.10 11.58 15.50
CA LYS A 169 -11.68 11.40 16.85
C LYS A 169 -10.67 10.71 17.76
N PHE A 170 -9.54 11.35 18.00
CA PHE A 170 -8.38 10.73 18.66
C PHE A 170 -8.67 10.34 20.11
N GLU A 171 -9.35 11.21 20.88
CA GLU A 171 -9.67 10.95 22.28
C GLU A 171 -10.57 9.72 22.45
N ASP A 172 -11.58 9.57 21.60
CA ASP A 172 -12.47 8.40 21.60
C ASP A 172 -11.70 7.10 21.29
N ALA A 173 -10.77 7.16 20.33
CA ALA A 173 -9.92 6.01 19.97
C ALA A 173 -8.95 5.64 21.10
N ILE A 174 -8.35 6.65 21.75
CA ILE A 174 -7.44 6.47 22.89
C ILE A 174 -8.17 5.82 24.06
N GLU A 175 -9.33 6.34 24.47
CA GLU A 175 -10.06 5.79 25.61
C GLU A 175 -10.56 4.36 25.34
N LEU A 176 -11.04 4.09 24.11
CA LEU A 176 -11.41 2.74 23.69
C LEU A 176 -10.24 1.75 23.80
N LEU A 177 -9.05 2.14 23.33
CA LEU A 177 -7.87 1.28 23.40
C LEU A 177 -7.37 1.12 24.84
N ARG A 178 -7.40 2.16 25.67
CA ARG A 178 -6.95 2.12 27.07
C ARG A 178 -7.80 1.18 27.92
N GLU A 179 -9.13 1.27 27.82
CA GLU A 179 -10.05 0.37 28.52
C GLU A 179 -9.71 -1.10 28.21
N ARG A 180 -9.34 -1.36 26.97
CA ARG A 180 -9.13 -2.70 26.45
C ARG A 180 -7.74 -3.25 26.72
N ILE A 181 -6.73 -2.38 26.73
CA ILE A 181 -5.40 -2.69 27.26
C ILE A 181 -5.48 -3.05 28.74
N TYR A 182 -6.34 -2.38 29.52
CA TYR A 182 -6.53 -2.73 30.93
C TYR A 182 -7.06 -4.15 31.12
N LEU A 183 -7.93 -4.63 30.23
CA LEU A 183 -8.49 -5.98 30.26
C LEU A 183 -7.54 -7.03 29.64
N HIS A 184 -6.78 -6.66 28.62
CA HIS A 184 -5.90 -7.56 27.83
C HIS A 184 -4.49 -6.97 27.66
N PRO A 185 -3.74 -6.75 28.75
CA PRO A 185 -2.43 -6.10 28.69
C PRO A 185 -1.38 -6.90 27.91
N GLU A 186 -1.60 -8.20 27.70
CA GLU A 186 -0.74 -9.09 26.91
C GLU A 186 -0.90 -8.96 25.39
N ASN A 187 -1.91 -8.22 24.92
CA ASN A 187 -2.20 -8.12 23.50
C ASN A 187 -1.37 -7.01 22.82
N ALA A 188 -0.29 -7.40 22.16
CA ALA A 188 0.61 -6.49 21.43
C ALA A 188 -0.08 -5.61 20.37
N GLU A 189 -1.16 -6.09 19.75
CA GLU A 189 -1.90 -5.33 18.73
C GLU A 189 -2.54 -4.06 19.31
N LEU A 190 -2.97 -4.12 20.57
CA LEU A 190 -3.57 -2.96 21.26
C LEU A 190 -2.56 -1.87 21.53
N TRP A 191 -1.38 -2.25 22.04
CA TRP A 191 -0.27 -1.35 22.29
C TRP A 191 0.22 -0.69 21.00
N ASN A 192 0.37 -1.46 19.92
CA ASN A 192 0.70 -0.92 18.61
C ASN A 192 -0.36 0.08 18.14
N SER A 193 -1.64 -0.27 18.25
CA SER A 193 -2.74 0.60 17.81
C SER A 193 -2.79 1.91 18.59
N LEU A 194 -2.55 1.88 19.90
CA LEU A 194 -2.50 3.09 20.72
C LEU A 194 -1.32 3.99 20.34
N GLY A 195 -0.14 3.41 20.09
CA GLY A 195 0.99 4.14 19.54
C GLY A 195 0.65 4.82 18.21
N THR A 196 -0.08 4.14 17.33
CA THR A 196 -0.49 4.73 16.03
C THR A 196 -1.47 5.87 16.19
N VAL A 197 -2.47 5.74 17.08
CA VAL A 197 -3.41 6.84 17.35
C VAL A 197 -2.67 8.06 17.94
N LEU A 198 -1.72 7.86 18.86
CA LEU A 198 -0.95 8.96 19.44
C LEU A 198 -0.06 9.67 18.41
N SER A 199 0.64 8.90 17.58
CA SER A 199 1.44 9.44 16.48
C SER A 199 0.59 10.30 15.54
N ASP A 200 -0.56 9.80 15.11
CA ASP A 200 -1.46 10.50 14.18
C ASP A 200 -2.19 11.69 14.84
N SER A 201 -2.33 11.68 16.16
CA SER A 201 -2.84 12.83 16.95
C SER A 201 -1.81 13.96 17.12
N GLY A 202 -0.58 13.77 16.62
CA GLY A 202 0.50 14.76 16.69
C GLY A 202 1.46 14.57 17.87
N ASP A 203 1.44 13.43 18.55
CA ASP A 203 2.39 13.07 19.62
C ASP A 203 3.24 11.84 19.26
N PRO A 204 4.16 11.95 18.27
CA PRO A 204 5.04 10.85 17.91
C PRO A 204 6.01 10.46 19.03
N VAL A 205 6.42 11.41 19.88
CA VAL A 205 7.31 11.12 21.02
C VAL A 205 6.58 10.27 22.07
N GLY A 206 5.34 10.63 22.42
CA GLY A 206 4.50 9.86 23.34
C GLY A 206 4.05 8.51 22.79
N ALA A 207 4.11 8.28 21.48
CA ALA A 207 3.81 6.98 20.86
C ALA A 207 4.90 5.91 21.10
N VAL A 208 6.17 6.30 21.23
CA VAL A 208 7.33 5.39 21.32
C VAL A 208 7.20 4.32 22.43
N PRO A 209 6.79 4.65 23.67
CA PRO A 209 6.63 3.65 24.73
C PRO A 209 5.59 2.57 24.39
N PHE A 210 4.53 2.91 23.67
CA PHE A 210 3.46 1.98 23.32
C PHE A 210 3.90 1.01 22.21
N TYR A 211 4.63 1.49 21.21
CA TYR A 211 5.27 0.59 20.24
C TYR A 211 6.33 -0.31 20.89
N THR A 212 7.11 0.24 21.80
CA THR A 212 8.14 -0.53 22.53
C THR A 212 7.50 -1.64 23.37
N GLU A 213 6.37 -1.37 24.02
CA GLU A 213 5.63 -2.41 24.76
C GLU A 213 5.02 -3.48 23.82
N ALA A 214 4.50 -3.07 22.66
CA ALA A 214 4.07 -4.03 21.63
C ALA A 214 5.21 -4.97 21.20
N LEU A 215 6.41 -4.42 21.01
CA LEU A 215 7.61 -5.18 20.65
C LEU A 215 8.16 -6.01 21.81
N ARG A 216 8.01 -5.57 23.07
CA ARG A 216 8.35 -6.38 24.24
C ARG A 216 7.50 -7.65 24.32
N LEU A 217 6.21 -7.54 24.00
CA LEU A 217 5.26 -8.66 23.98
C LEU A 217 5.43 -9.56 22.75
N LYS A 218 5.71 -8.96 21.59
CA LYS A 218 5.87 -9.66 20.31
C LYS A 218 7.10 -9.10 19.56
N PRO A 219 8.31 -9.62 19.84
CA PRO A 219 9.55 -9.07 19.28
C PRO A 219 9.63 -9.10 17.75
N ASN A 220 8.98 -10.07 17.09
CA ASN A 220 9.00 -10.18 15.63
C ASN A 220 7.79 -9.49 14.97
N PHE A 221 7.21 -8.48 15.62
CA PHE A 221 6.00 -7.83 15.13
C PHE A 221 6.35 -6.79 14.06
N ALA A 222 6.45 -7.23 12.80
CA ALA A 222 6.90 -6.39 11.68
C ALA A 222 6.15 -5.06 11.55
N ARG A 223 4.82 -5.06 11.74
CA ARG A 223 4.01 -3.83 11.70
C ARG A 223 4.40 -2.82 12.79
N ALA A 224 4.64 -3.28 14.02
CA ALA A 224 5.07 -2.40 15.11
C ALA A 224 6.50 -1.88 14.90
N HIS A 225 7.39 -2.69 14.32
CA HIS A 225 8.71 -2.24 13.88
C HIS A 225 8.61 -1.15 12.80
N ASN A 226 7.82 -1.35 11.75
CA ASN A 226 7.60 -0.36 10.70
C ASN A 226 7.01 0.94 11.24
N ASN A 227 6.00 0.85 12.10
CA ASN A 227 5.39 2.03 12.71
C ASN A 227 6.36 2.80 13.60
N LEU A 228 7.18 2.09 14.39
CA LEU A 228 8.19 2.71 15.24
C LEU A 228 9.31 3.33 14.39
N ALA A 229 9.69 2.72 13.26
CA ALA A 229 10.65 3.29 12.32
C ALA A 229 10.16 4.63 11.76
N ASN A 230 8.90 4.69 11.31
CA ASN A 230 8.26 5.93 10.85
C ASN A 230 8.26 7.01 11.95
N VAL A 231 7.98 6.63 13.20
CA VAL A 231 8.05 7.57 14.33
C VAL A 231 9.48 8.08 14.54
N TYR A 232 10.48 7.21 14.45
CA TYR A 232 11.88 7.63 14.56
C TYR A 232 12.28 8.60 13.44
N GLU A 233 11.78 8.44 12.21
CA GLU A 233 11.95 9.44 11.15
C GLU A 233 11.32 10.79 11.53
N LEU A 234 10.08 10.78 12.05
CA LEU A 234 9.36 12.01 12.45
C LEU A 234 10.08 12.78 13.57
N ILE A 235 10.71 12.09 14.51
CA ILE A 235 11.43 12.75 15.62
C ILE A 235 12.91 13.03 15.30
N GLY A 236 13.36 12.74 14.08
CA GLY A 236 14.72 13.06 13.62
C GLY A 236 15.81 12.09 14.07
N GLU A 237 15.47 10.82 14.29
CA GLU A 237 16.38 9.74 14.68
C GLU A 237 16.51 8.67 13.59
N PRO A 238 17.09 8.99 12.42
CA PRO A 238 17.06 8.10 11.25
C PRO A 238 17.83 6.79 11.43
N GLU A 239 18.87 6.73 12.26
CA GLU A 239 19.58 5.46 12.55
C GLU A 239 18.72 4.46 13.34
N ASN A 240 17.88 4.96 14.26
CA ASN A 240 16.90 4.13 14.95
C ASN A 240 15.82 3.67 13.95
N ALA A 241 15.39 4.55 13.03
CA ALA A 241 14.46 4.18 11.97
C ALA A 241 15.02 3.05 11.08
N VAL A 242 16.27 3.16 10.62
CA VAL A 242 16.93 2.10 9.82
C VAL A 242 16.88 0.76 10.54
N THR A 243 17.29 0.73 11.81
CA THR A 243 17.28 -0.50 12.62
C THR A 243 15.89 -1.14 12.68
N HIS A 244 14.84 -0.34 12.92
CA HIS A 244 13.49 -0.87 13.00
C HIS A 244 12.91 -1.28 11.65
N PHE A 245 13.24 -0.59 10.55
CA PHE A 245 12.88 -1.06 9.22
C PHE A 245 13.56 -2.39 8.87
N GLU A 246 14.83 -2.58 9.21
CA GLU A 246 15.55 -3.86 8.99
C GLU A 246 14.87 -5.02 9.73
N GLU A 247 14.39 -4.80 10.96
CA GLU A 247 13.61 -5.79 11.71
C GLU A 247 12.22 -6.05 11.08
N ALA A 248 11.53 -5.00 10.63
CA ALA A 248 10.24 -5.13 9.96
C ALA A 248 10.35 -5.99 8.69
N LEU A 249 11.39 -5.76 7.89
CA LEU A 249 11.66 -6.45 6.62
C LEU A 249 11.97 -7.95 6.76
N LYS A 250 12.17 -8.47 7.98
CA LYS A 250 12.34 -9.91 8.21
C LYS A 250 11.05 -10.69 8.00
N ASN A 251 9.89 -10.10 8.30
CA ASN A 251 8.59 -10.78 8.21
C ASN A 251 7.49 -9.84 7.70
N PRO A 252 7.62 -9.28 6.47
CA PRO A 252 6.57 -8.46 5.89
C PRO A 252 5.28 -9.28 5.70
N GLN A 253 4.13 -8.64 5.81
CA GLN A 253 2.84 -9.29 5.67
C GLN A 253 2.61 -9.79 4.24
N ASP A 254 2.96 -8.97 3.26
CA ASP A 254 2.85 -9.25 1.83
C ASP A 254 3.86 -8.41 1.02
N LYS A 255 3.75 -8.47 -0.32
CA LYS A 255 4.65 -7.76 -1.23
C LYS A 255 4.49 -6.23 -1.19
N ILE A 256 3.28 -5.73 -0.96
CA ILE A 256 2.97 -4.29 -0.91
C ILE A 256 3.51 -3.72 0.40
N ASP A 257 3.28 -4.43 1.51
CA ASP A 257 3.84 -4.11 2.82
C ASP A 257 5.37 -4.09 2.77
N ARG A 258 5.98 -5.10 2.13
CA ARG A 258 7.43 -5.14 1.89
C ARG A 258 7.93 -3.95 1.07
N ALA A 259 7.23 -3.57 0.00
CA ALA A 259 7.62 -2.44 -0.83
C ALA A 259 7.57 -1.12 -0.06
N THR A 260 6.53 -0.94 0.77
CA THR A 260 6.37 0.21 1.66
C THR A 260 7.51 0.29 2.68
N MET A 261 7.82 -0.81 3.35
CA MET A 261 8.95 -0.90 4.31
C MET A 261 10.30 -0.62 3.64
N LEU A 262 10.54 -1.15 2.44
CA LEU A 262 11.77 -0.88 1.68
C LEU A 262 11.90 0.59 1.28
N HIS A 263 10.79 1.24 0.96
CA HIS A 263 10.78 2.66 0.64
C HIS A 263 11.13 3.50 1.87
N GLY A 264 10.47 3.29 3.01
CA GLY A 264 10.82 3.95 4.28
C GLY A 264 12.27 3.70 4.68
N HIS A 265 12.73 2.45 4.61
CA HIS A 265 14.13 2.10 4.85
C HIS A 265 15.11 2.88 3.97
N SER A 266 14.81 3.03 2.68
CA SER A 266 15.68 3.77 1.76
C SER A 266 15.78 5.26 2.11
N LEU A 267 14.69 5.87 2.58
CA LEU A 267 14.66 7.26 3.02
C LEU A 267 15.41 7.42 4.34
N ALA A 268 15.22 6.51 5.29
CA ALA A 268 15.94 6.51 6.55
C ALA A 268 17.46 6.38 6.35
N LEU A 269 17.92 5.52 5.43
CA LEU A 269 19.34 5.43 5.05
C LEU A 269 19.88 6.75 4.49
N LEU A 270 19.13 7.43 3.62
CA LEU A 270 19.53 8.73 3.09
C LEU A 270 19.60 9.78 4.19
N ALA A 271 18.58 9.84 5.05
CA ALA A 271 18.49 10.77 6.17
C ALA A 271 19.57 10.54 7.22
N SER A 272 20.04 9.30 7.39
CA SER A 272 21.14 8.94 8.29
C SER A 272 22.53 9.24 7.72
N GLY A 273 22.61 9.71 6.47
CA GLY A 273 23.86 10.02 5.77
C GLY A 273 24.52 8.81 5.10
N ARG A 274 23.89 7.63 5.12
CA ARG A 274 24.33 6.41 4.41
C ARG A 274 23.95 6.48 2.92
N LEU A 275 24.39 7.53 2.24
CA LEU A 275 23.92 7.91 0.91
C LEU A 275 24.08 6.82 -0.16
N ALA A 276 25.24 6.14 -0.21
CA ALA A 276 25.47 5.05 -1.16
C ALA A 276 24.46 3.90 -0.99
N GLU A 277 24.16 3.53 0.25
CA GLU A 277 23.18 2.47 0.56
C GLU A 277 21.76 2.96 0.29
N GLY A 278 21.44 4.18 0.70
CA GLY A 278 20.14 4.82 0.51
C GLY A 278 19.77 4.91 -0.96
N TRP A 279 20.65 5.45 -1.82
CA TRP A 279 20.37 5.55 -3.25
C TRP A 279 20.22 4.18 -3.93
N LYS A 280 20.99 3.18 -3.48
CA LYS A 280 20.85 1.81 -3.97
C LYS A 280 19.50 1.20 -3.56
N ALA A 281 19.08 1.39 -2.31
CA ALA A 281 17.80 0.91 -1.79
C ALA A 281 16.61 1.63 -2.45
N GLN A 282 16.79 2.90 -2.82
CA GLN A 282 15.76 3.77 -3.37
C GLN A 282 15.34 3.40 -4.81
N ARG A 283 15.84 2.28 -5.36
CA ARG A 283 15.28 1.64 -6.57
C ARG A 283 13.81 1.24 -6.37
N ILE A 284 13.40 0.97 -5.13
CA ILE A 284 12.02 0.60 -4.78
C ILE A 284 10.98 1.66 -5.18
N ARG A 285 11.37 2.94 -5.36
CA ARG A 285 10.47 3.99 -5.86
C ARG A 285 9.94 3.73 -7.28
N LEU A 286 10.62 2.86 -8.04
CA LEU A 286 10.24 2.45 -9.40
C LEU A 286 9.61 1.05 -9.44
N ASP A 287 9.47 0.40 -8.29
CA ASP A 287 8.94 -0.96 -8.22
C ASP A 287 7.44 -0.96 -8.56
N PRO A 288 6.96 -1.84 -9.46
CA PRO A 288 5.53 -1.91 -9.79
C PRO A 288 4.61 -2.26 -8.62
N ASP A 289 5.14 -2.90 -7.57
CA ASP A 289 4.41 -3.19 -6.33
C ASP A 289 4.37 -1.97 -5.38
N ASN A 290 5.12 -0.90 -5.68
CA ASN A 290 4.96 0.40 -5.02
C ASN A 290 3.85 1.18 -5.74
N THR A 291 2.73 1.37 -5.06
CA THR A 291 1.54 2.05 -5.61
C THR A 291 1.79 3.51 -5.98
N GLN A 292 2.83 4.15 -5.44
CA GLN A 292 3.23 5.52 -5.77
C GLN A 292 4.27 5.61 -6.90
N ALA A 293 4.71 4.48 -7.45
CA ALA A 293 5.73 4.47 -8.49
C ALA A 293 5.26 5.18 -9.76
N THR A 294 6.09 6.10 -10.26
CA THR A 294 5.88 6.69 -11.58
C THR A 294 6.28 5.68 -12.65
N LEU A 295 5.39 5.45 -13.61
CA LEU A 295 5.62 4.56 -14.74
C LEU A 295 6.20 5.34 -15.92
N PHE A 296 7.05 4.68 -16.70
CA PHE A 296 7.71 5.30 -17.86
C PHE A 296 7.48 4.48 -19.12
N VAL A 297 7.11 5.15 -20.21
CA VAL A 297 6.95 4.52 -21.53
C VAL A 297 8.08 4.98 -22.44
N MET A 298 9.11 4.13 -22.55
CA MET A 298 10.34 4.44 -23.27
C MET A 298 10.72 3.29 -24.22
N ASN A 299 11.14 3.64 -25.44
CA ASN A 299 11.46 2.68 -26.50
C ASN A 299 12.94 2.29 -26.54
N CYS A 300 13.67 2.48 -25.43
CA CYS A 300 15.08 2.14 -25.27
C CYS A 300 15.29 1.55 -23.87
N PRO A 301 16.40 0.81 -23.63
CA PRO A 301 16.69 0.25 -22.32
C PRO A 301 16.92 1.33 -21.27
N MET A 302 16.52 1.06 -20.03
CA MET A 302 16.84 1.92 -18.90
C MET A 302 18.30 1.72 -18.48
N TRP A 303 19.02 2.80 -18.21
CA TRP A 303 20.33 2.79 -17.55
C TRP A 303 20.12 2.87 -16.03
N GLU A 304 20.74 1.95 -15.31
CA GLU A 304 20.54 1.75 -13.86
C GLU A 304 21.25 2.80 -12.99
N GLY A 305 22.14 3.60 -13.58
CA GLY A 305 22.83 4.68 -12.85
C GLY A 305 23.93 4.22 -11.91
N ASP A 306 24.48 3.02 -12.10
CA ASP A 306 25.56 2.47 -11.26
C ASP A 306 26.96 2.78 -11.81
N ASP A 307 27.13 2.74 -13.13
CA ASP A 307 28.40 2.95 -13.82
C ASP A 307 28.25 3.99 -14.94
N LEU A 308 29.03 5.07 -14.86
CA LEU A 308 29.03 6.18 -15.82
C LEU A 308 29.69 5.80 -17.15
N ASP A 309 30.59 4.81 -17.17
CA ASP A 309 31.24 4.40 -18.42
C ASP A 309 30.25 3.67 -19.35
N GLU A 310 29.14 3.16 -18.83
CA GLU A 310 28.07 2.58 -19.64
C GLU A 310 27.38 3.59 -20.55
N ILE A 311 27.44 4.89 -20.25
CA ILE A 311 26.81 5.96 -21.04
C ILE A 311 27.79 6.78 -21.88
N ARG A 312 29.09 6.49 -21.79
CA ARG A 312 30.12 7.20 -22.55
C ARG A 312 29.93 7.03 -24.06
N GLY A 313 29.88 8.14 -24.79
CA GLY A 313 29.64 8.19 -26.23
C GLY A 313 28.21 7.83 -26.65
N LYS A 314 27.26 7.71 -25.69
CA LYS A 314 25.86 7.35 -25.97
C LYS A 314 24.93 8.55 -25.89
N SER A 315 23.75 8.38 -26.47
CA SER A 315 22.61 9.26 -26.29
C SER A 315 21.75 8.81 -25.10
N LEU A 316 21.73 9.61 -24.03
CA LEU A 316 20.99 9.34 -22.79
C LEU A 316 19.77 10.27 -22.70
N VAL A 317 18.59 9.70 -22.51
CA VAL A 317 17.41 10.46 -22.04
C VAL A 317 17.37 10.49 -20.53
N TRP A 318 17.35 11.68 -19.95
CA TRP A 318 17.21 11.90 -18.52
C TRP A 318 15.88 12.60 -18.25
N ILE A 319 14.93 11.87 -17.67
CA ILE A 319 13.51 12.26 -17.65
C ILE A 319 13.00 12.53 -16.23
N GLY A 320 12.23 13.61 -16.09
CA GLY A 320 11.54 13.98 -14.86
C GLY A 320 10.68 12.84 -14.31
N GLU A 321 10.80 12.60 -13.02
CA GLU A 321 10.19 11.47 -12.33
C GLU A 321 8.97 11.91 -11.50
N GLN A 322 9.22 12.71 -10.46
CA GLN A 322 8.19 13.08 -9.49
C GLN A 322 7.59 14.46 -9.79
N GLY A 323 7.74 15.42 -8.87
CA GLY A 323 7.21 16.76 -8.98
C GLY A 323 8.19 17.74 -9.64
N LEU A 324 7.68 18.94 -9.96
CA LEU A 324 8.49 20.03 -10.49
C LEU A 324 9.66 20.42 -9.57
N GLY A 325 9.45 20.33 -8.24
CA GLY A 325 10.51 20.58 -7.25
C GLY A 325 11.65 19.57 -7.35
N ASP A 326 11.34 18.30 -7.53
CA ASP A 326 12.33 17.23 -7.65
C ASP A 326 13.11 17.33 -8.96
N GLU A 327 12.44 17.68 -10.05
CA GLU A 327 13.13 17.97 -11.32
C GLU A 327 14.16 19.09 -11.14
N VAL A 328 13.75 20.21 -10.51
CA VAL A 328 14.67 21.30 -10.20
C VAL A 328 15.80 20.86 -9.29
N LEU A 329 15.51 20.08 -8.25
CA LEU A 329 16.50 19.55 -7.33
C LEU A 329 17.54 18.71 -8.07
N PHE A 330 17.12 17.77 -8.91
CA PHE A 330 18.01 16.81 -9.56
C PHE A 330 18.85 17.39 -10.69
N LEU A 331 18.45 18.52 -11.29
CA LEU A 331 19.23 19.26 -12.30
C LEU A 331 20.63 19.65 -11.83
N ASN A 332 20.93 19.61 -10.53
CA ASN A 332 22.30 19.76 -10.02
C ASN A 332 23.30 18.75 -10.60
N GLN A 333 22.83 17.64 -11.19
CA GLN A 333 23.65 16.59 -11.80
C GLN A 333 23.84 16.76 -13.32
N ALA A 334 23.23 17.78 -13.94
CA ALA A 334 23.18 17.88 -15.39
C ALA A 334 24.57 18.02 -16.03
N ASN A 335 25.46 18.81 -15.43
CA ASN A 335 26.84 18.97 -15.92
C ASN A 335 27.64 17.67 -15.75
N ASP A 336 27.48 16.96 -14.63
CA ASP A 336 28.12 15.66 -14.42
C ASP A 336 27.71 14.66 -15.50
N LEU A 337 26.43 14.65 -15.88
CA LEU A 337 25.92 13.79 -16.95
C LEU A 337 26.39 14.21 -18.34
N ILE A 338 26.50 15.52 -18.61
CA ILE A 338 27.10 16.04 -19.86
C ILE A 338 28.55 15.56 -19.99
N ASP A 339 29.31 15.60 -18.90
CA ASP A 339 30.70 15.15 -18.90
C ASP A 339 30.81 13.61 -18.98
N ALA A 340 29.88 12.88 -18.37
CA ALA A 340 29.81 11.42 -18.41
C ALA A 340 29.50 10.86 -19.81
N VAL A 341 28.51 11.42 -20.52
CA VAL A 341 28.24 11.04 -21.91
C VAL A 341 29.41 11.42 -22.84
N GLY A 342 30.14 12.48 -22.50
CA GLY A 342 31.36 12.89 -23.21
C GLY A 342 31.10 13.55 -24.57
N PRO A 343 32.16 13.92 -25.30
CA PRO A 343 32.07 14.74 -26.51
C PRO A 343 31.37 14.04 -27.69
N ASP A 344 31.41 12.70 -27.73
CA ASP A 344 30.75 11.89 -28.76
C ASP A 344 29.33 11.45 -28.35
N GLY A 345 28.93 11.72 -27.11
CA GLY A 345 27.61 11.41 -26.57
C GLY A 345 26.64 12.60 -26.61
N GLU A 346 25.41 12.38 -26.15
CA GLU A 346 24.37 13.42 -26.12
C GLU A 346 23.46 13.24 -24.91
N LEU A 347 23.36 14.27 -24.06
CA LEU A 347 22.35 14.32 -23.00
C LEU A 347 21.06 14.95 -23.52
N ARG A 348 19.94 14.25 -23.34
CA ARG A 348 18.59 14.72 -23.63
C ARG A 348 17.81 14.85 -22.33
N ILE A 349 17.59 16.06 -21.85
CA ILE A 349 16.88 16.34 -20.60
C ILE A 349 15.40 16.53 -20.91
N ALA A 350 14.55 15.66 -20.38
CA ALA A 350 13.10 15.75 -20.52
C ALA A 350 12.49 16.24 -19.20
N VAL A 351 11.93 17.44 -19.21
CA VAL A 351 11.39 18.14 -18.03
C VAL A 351 9.94 18.55 -18.24
N GLU A 352 9.31 19.03 -17.17
CA GLU A 352 8.03 19.72 -17.22
C GLU A 352 8.12 20.94 -18.16
N TYR A 353 7.06 21.21 -18.94
CA TYR A 353 7.09 22.20 -20.02
C TYR A 353 7.51 23.61 -19.58
N ARG A 354 7.22 24.00 -18.32
CA ARG A 354 7.60 25.31 -17.75
C ARG A 354 9.09 25.44 -17.49
N LEU A 355 9.80 24.32 -17.35
CA LEU A 355 11.24 24.30 -17.08
C LEU A 355 12.08 24.32 -18.36
N VAL A 356 11.51 24.03 -19.53
CA VAL A 356 12.26 23.83 -20.79
C VAL A 356 13.22 24.98 -21.09
N ASP A 357 12.73 26.23 -21.09
CA ASP A 357 13.56 27.38 -21.44
C ASP A 357 14.66 27.64 -20.41
N LEU A 358 14.35 27.46 -19.12
CA LEU A 358 15.30 27.63 -18.01
C LEU A 358 16.43 26.59 -18.11
N VAL A 359 16.06 25.33 -18.33
CA VAL A 359 17.01 24.21 -18.43
C VAL A 359 17.87 24.37 -19.69
N ALA A 360 17.27 24.78 -20.82
CA ALA A 360 18.00 25.01 -22.07
C ALA A 360 19.04 26.15 -21.94
N ARG A 361 18.69 27.24 -21.24
CA ARG A 361 19.65 28.31 -20.92
C ARG A 361 20.76 27.84 -19.99
N SER A 362 20.42 27.02 -19.00
CA SER A 362 21.36 26.56 -17.97
C SER A 362 22.35 25.53 -18.49
N PHE A 363 21.91 24.67 -19.43
CA PHE A 363 22.69 23.54 -19.92
C PHE A 363 22.75 23.52 -21.46
N PRO A 364 23.45 24.48 -22.10
CA PRO A 364 23.45 24.64 -23.56
C PRO A 364 24.09 23.48 -24.33
N LYS A 365 24.81 22.57 -23.64
CA LYS A 365 25.37 21.35 -24.22
C LYS A 365 24.38 20.19 -24.27
N ALA A 366 23.23 20.30 -23.59
CA ALA A 366 22.18 19.28 -23.60
C ALA A 366 21.03 19.70 -24.52
N LYS A 367 20.30 18.71 -25.03
CA LYS A 367 19.00 18.96 -25.69
C LYS A 367 17.89 18.86 -24.67
N VAL A 368 16.98 19.82 -24.68
CA VAL A 368 15.91 19.91 -23.68
C VAL A 368 14.55 19.71 -24.35
N TYR A 369 13.73 18.86 -23.74
CA TYR A 369 12.40 18.49 -24.22
C TYR A 369 11.38 18.61 -23.10
N SER A 370 10.12 18.79 -23.48
CA SER A 370 8.99 18.60 -22.56
C SER A 370 8.61 17.13 -22.53
N HIS A 371 8.61 16.51 -21.35
CA HIS A 371 7.87 15.26 -21.17
C HIS A 371 6.36 15.55 -21.10
N ARG A 372 5.56 14.49 -21.17
CA ARG A 372 4.12 14.51 -20.95
C ARG A 372 3.79 13.59 -19.79
N SER A 373 2.88 14.06 -18.95
CA SER A 373 2.34 13.32 -17.82
C SER A 373 0.90 12.94 -18.10
N ALA A 374 0.53 11.71 -17.79
CA ALA A 374 -0.85 11.26 -17.71
C ALA A 374 -1.05 10.53 -16.38
N ASN A 375 -2.25 10.58 -15.82
CA ASN A 375 -2.64 9.70 -14.73
C ASN A 375 -3.45 8.55 -15.33
N VAL A 376 -3.02 7.31 -15.11
CA VAL A 376 -3.67 6.08 -15.59
C VAL A 376 -3.85 5.19 -14.38
N GLU A 377 -5.11 4.92 -14.01
CA GLU A 377 -5.44 4.10 -12.84
C GLU A 377 -4.68 4.57 -11.59
N GLY A 378 -4.84 5.83 -11.21
CA GLY A 378 -4.21 6.40 -10.01
C GLY A 378 -2.70 6.66 -10.14
N ARG A 379 -2.02 6.08 -11.13
CA ARG A 379 -0.57 6.16 -11.30
C ARG A 379 -0.13 7.19 -12.34
N ASP A 380 0.94 7.89 -12.00
CA ASP A 380 1.58 8.83 -12.90
C ASP A 380 2.38 8.07 -13.96
N VAL A 381 2.10 8.39 -15.23
CA VAL A 381 2.79 7.86 -16.40
C VAL A 381 3.52 9.00 -17.08
N ARG A 382 4.84 8.86 -17.23
CA ARG A 382 5.71 9.79 -17.95
C ARG A 382 6.02 9.21 -19.33
N VAL A 383 5.76 10.02 -20.35
CA VAL A 383 6.11 9.70 -21.73
C VAL A 383 6.91 10.83 -22.33
N LEU A 384 7.84 10.49 -23.20
CA LEU A 384 8.56 11.47 -24.01
C LEU A 384 7.99 11.43 -25.44
N PRO A 385 7.22 12.46 -25.86
CA PRO A 385 6.72 12.53 -27.23
C PRO A 385 7.87 12.55 -28.25
N LYS A 386 7.55 12.25 -29.52
CA LYS A 386 8.51 12.08 -30.63
C LYS A 386 9.76 12.94 -30.50
N ILE A 387 10.88 12.27 -30.23
CA ILE A 387 12.24 12.77 -30.33
C ILE A 387 12.77 12.57 -31.75
N ASP A 388 13.67 13.43 -32.19
CA ASP A 388 14.18 13.45 -33.58
C ASP A 388 14.90 12.16 -34.00
N LYS A 389 15.48 11.44 -33.02
CA LYS A 389 16.22 10.19 -33.21
C LYS A 389 15.99 9.26 -32.02
N ALA A 390 16.10 7.95 -32.24
CA ALA A 390 16.16 6.99 -31.13
C ALA A 390 17.30 7.33 -30.17
N SER A 391 17.14 6.98 -28.90
CA SER A 391 18.18 7.11 -27.87
C SER A 391 18.76 5.73 -27.55
N ASP A 392 20.02 5.67 -27.15
CA ASP A 392 20.66 4.41 -26.76
C ASP A 392 20.12 3.90 -25.42
N CYS A 393 19.85 4.81 -24.47
CA CYS A 393 19.25 4.50 -23.17
C CYS A 393 18.47 5.68 -22.58
N TRP A 394 17.78 5.41 -21.48
CA TRP A 394 17.09 6.44 -20.69
C TRP A 394 17.23 6.18 -19.19
N THR A 395 16.97 7.17 -18.34
CA THR A 395 16.90 6.98 -16.88
C THR A 395 16.05 8.08 -16.20
N PRO A 396 15.31 7.76 -15.12
CA PRO A 396 14.65 8.75 -14.26
C PRO A 396 15.62 9.70 -13.55
N MET A 397 15.14 10.88 -13.17
CA MET A 397 16.02 11.94 -12.69
C MET A 397 16.84 11.64 -11.42
N ALA A 398 16.29 10.84 -10.50
CA ALA A 398 16.97 10.47 -9.26
C ALA A 398 18.00 9.34 -9.45
N THR A 399 17.89 8.53 -10.50
CA THR A 399 18.71 7.31 -10.66
C THR A 399 20.23 7.58 -10.69
N PRO A 400 20.75 8.64 -11.38
CA PRO A 400 22.19 8.91 -11.42
C PRO A 400 22.83 9.27 -10.07
N LEU A 401 22.04 9.59 -9.04
CA LEU A 401 22.55 9.91 -7.69
C LEU A 401 23.34 8.74 -7.09
N ARG A 402 23.05 7.51 -7.52
CA ARG A 402 23.74 6.28 -7.12
C ARG A 402 25.24 6.33 -7.43
N SER A 403 25.63 6.86 -8.60
CA SER A 403 27.04 7.09 -8.94
C SER A 403 27.52 8.49 -8.53
N LEU A 404 26.66 9.51 -8.65
CA LEU A 404 27.09 10.92 -8.59
C LEU A 404 27.03 11.54 -7.19
N ARG A 405 26.22 11.01 -6.28
CA ARG A 405 25.96 11.57 -4.93
C ARG A 405 25.99 10.48 -3.85
N ASN A 406 26.97 9.59 -3.93
CA ASN A 406 27.16 8.48 -2.99
C ASN A 406 27.78 8.86 -1.63
N SER A 407 28.25 10.11 -1.49
CA SER A 407 28.79 10.68 -0.26
C SER A 407 28.48 12.16 -0.17
N VAL A 408 28.54 12.75 1.03
CA VAL A 408 28.32 14.19 1.23
C VAL A 408 29.35 15.02 0.47
N ASP A 409 30.59 14.52 0.38
CA ASP A 409 31.67 15.19 -0.36
C ASP A 409 31.47 15.17 -1.88
N SER A 410 30.59 14.31 -2.39
CA SER A 410 30.26 14.21 -3.83
C SER A 410 29.31 15.33 -4.30
N PHE A 411 28.77 16.14 -3.39
CA PHE A 411 27.91 17.27 -3.76
C PHE A 411 28.76 18.46 -4.24
N PRO A 412 28.31 19.17 -5.29
CA PRO A 412 28.99 20.37 -5.77
C PRO A 412 29.14 21.41 -4.66
N LYS A 413 30.33 22.02 -4.55
CA LYS A 413 30.62 23.10 -3.59
C LYS A 413 30.25 24.49 -4.12
N ASP A 414 30.12 24.62 -5.44
CA ASP A 414 29.79 25.86 -6.10
C ASP A 414 28.28 26.16 -5.99
N ALA A 415 27.95 27.42 -5.74
CA ALA A 415 26.56 27.84 -5.62
C ALA A 415 25.91 28.02 -7.00
N GLY A 416 24.86 27.25 -7.26
CA GLY A 416 23.95 27.45 -8.40
C GLY A 416 24.31 26.64 -9.64
N PHE A 417 23.29 26.00 -10.22
CA PHE A 417 23.37 25.22 -11.46
C PHE A 417 22.35 25.70 -12.51
N LEU A 418 21.54 26.72 -12.18
CA LEU A 418 20.55 27.31 -13.05
C LEU A 418 20.95 28.73 -13.43
N THR A 419 20.71 29.08 -14.69
CA THR A 419 20.89 30.42 -15.25
C THR A 419 19.50 31.05 -15.46
N PRO A 420 19.07 31.99 -14.60
CA PRO A 420 17.74 32.59 -14.64
C PRO A 420 17.34 33.20 -15.97
#